data_AF-A0A857DP29-F1
#
_entry.id   AF-A0A857DP29-F1
#
_cell.length_a   1.000
_cell.length_b   1.000
_cell.length_c   1.000
_cell.angle_alpha   90.00
_cell.angle_beta   90.00
_cell.angle_gamma   90.00
#
_symmetry.space_group_name_H-M   'P 1'
#
loop_
_entity.id
_entity.type
_entity.pdbx_description
1 polymer ?
#
loop_
_entity_poly.entity_id
_entity_poly.type
_entity_poly.pdbx_seq_one_letter_code
_entity_poly.pdbx_strand_id
1 'polypeptide(L)' 'MADKFAGDVVKYMLWGSSSASALVGLEVGGYFFGNYLDTRFGTDPLFKAVLMILGILFSILSLILIYLKLGKTDGK' A
#
# COMPACT_ATOMS: atom_id res chain seq x y z
N MET A 1 -4.90 19.74 26.82
CA MET A 1 -4.58 18.31 26.60
C MET A 1 -5.37 17.73 25.42
N ALA A 2 -6.64 18.11 25.21
CA ALA A 2 -7.44 17.69 24.04
C ALA A 2 -6.85 18.10 22.68
N ASP A 3 -6.23 19.28 22.59
CA ASP A 3 -5.64 19.81 21.35
C ASP A 3 -4.49 18.95 20.79
N LYS A 4 -3.65 18.40 21.68
CA LYS A 4 -2.55 17.48 21.31
C LYS A 4 -3.08 16.14 20.79
N PHE A 5 -4.15 15.63 21.40
CA PHE A 5 -4.73 14.35 21.02
C PHE A 5 -5.41 14.44 19.65
N ALA A 6 -6.12 15.53 19.37
CA ALA A 6 -6.69 15.79 18.05
C ALA A 6 -5.61 15.91 16.96
N GLY A 7 -4.50 16.61 17.26
CA GLY A 7 -3.37 16.75 16.33
C GLY A 7 -2.69 15.42 15.97
N ASP A 8 -2.46 14.54 16.96
CA ASP A 8 -1.86 13.22 16.71
C ASP A 8 -2.83 12.33 15.91
N VAL A 9 -4.12 12.28 16.24
CA VAL A 9 -5.12 11.50 15.50
C VAL A 9 -5.18 11.94 14.04
N VAL A 10 -5.25 13.24 13.77
CA VAL A 10 -5.27 13.79 12.40
C VAL A 10 -3.99 13.42 11.65
N LYS A 11 -2.83 13.48 12.32
CA LYS A 11 -1.54 13.09 11.74
C LYS A 11 -1.46 11.60 11.38
N TYR A 12 -1.94 10.71 12.25
CA TYR A 12 -2.01 9.27 11.94
C TYR A 12 -3.02 8.97 10.84
N MET A 13 -4.15 9.69 10.81
CA MET A 13 -5.18 9.54 9.78
C MET A 13 -4.67 9.98 8.41
N LEU A 14 -3.96 11.12 8.34
CA LEU A 14 -3.28 11.59 7.13
C LEU A 14 -2.20 10.61 6.64
N TRP A 15 -1.44 10.03 7.56
CA TRP A 15 -0.42 9.06 7.21
C TRP A 15 -1.03 7.76 6.68
N GLY A 16 -2.12 7.29 7.29
CA GLY A 16 -2.88 6.14 6.83
C GLY A 16 -3.53 6.36 5.47
N SER A 17 -4.18 7.50 5.27
CA SER A 17 -4.85 7.84 4.00
C SER A 17 -3.86 8.03 2.85
N SER A 18 -2.72 8.67 3.11
CA SER A 18 -1.66 8.84 2.10
C SER A 18 -1.05 7.49 1.71
N SER A 19 -0.87 6.59 2.68
CA SER A 19 -0.34 5.25 2.42
C SER A 19 -1.34 4.39 1.63
N ALA A 20 -2.62 4.45 2.00
CA ALA A 20 -3.69 3.77 1.26
C ALA A 20 -3.82 4.28 -0.19
N SER A 21 -3.75 5.60 -0.38
CA SER A 21 -3.81 6.22 -1.71
C SER A 21 -2.62 5.80 -2.59
N ALA A 22 -1.42 5.74 -2.01
CA ALA A 22 -0.23 5.26 -2.70
C ALA A 22 -0.33 3.78 -3.08
N LEU A 23 -0.87 2.93 -2.20
CA LEU A 23 -1.09 1.51 -2.48
C LEU A 23 -2.10 1.29 -3.61
N VAL A 24 -3.23 2.01 -3.59
CA VAL A 24 -4.22 1.96 -4.68
C VAL A 24 -3.60 2.43 -6.00
N GLY A 25 -2.84 3.52 -5.97
CA GLY A 25 -2.13 4.01 -7.15
C GLY A 25 -1.11 3.00 -7.69
N LEU A 26 -0.44 2.27 -6.81
CA LEU A 26 0.54 1.26 -7.18
C LEU A 26 -0.12 -0.02 -7.71
N GLU A 27 -1.28 -0.43 -7.19
CA GLU A 27 -2.08 -1.53 -7.76
C GLU A 27 -2.60 -1.20 -9.16
N VAL A 28 -3.24 -0.04 -9.32
CA VAL A 28 -3.79 0.40 -10.61
C VAL A 28 -2.66 0.65 -11.62
N GLY A 29 -1.58 1.29 -11.17
CA GLY A 29 -0.37 1.50 -11.97
C GLY A 29 0.30 0.19 -12.37
N GLY A 30 0.40 -0.78 -11.46
CA GLY A 30 0.93 -2.12 -11.72
C GLY A 30 0.09 -2.91 -12.71
N TYR A 31 -1.23 -2.78 -12.66
CA TYR A 31 -2.11 -3.38 -13.67
C TYR A 31 -1.86 -2.80 -15.06
N PHE A 32 -1.86 -1.48 -15.20
CA PHE A 32 -1.65 -0.82 -16.50
C PHE A 32 -0.24 -1.06 -17.04
N PHE A 33 0.77 -0.97 -16.18
CA PHE A 33 2.17 -1.20 -16.54
C PHE A 33 2.43 -2.67 -16.91
N GLY A 34 1.85 -3.61 -16.17
CA GLY A 34 1.90 -5.02 -16.47
C GLY A 34 1.24 -5.33 -17.81
N ASN A 35 0.06 -4.77 -18.06
CA ASN A 35 -0.65 -4.92 -19.33
C ASN A 35 0.12 -4.33 -20.52
N TYR A 36 0.81 -3.20 -20.31
CA TYR A 36 1.66 -2.57 -21.32
C TYR A 36 2.89 -3.44 -21.65
N LEU A 37 3.56 -4.00 -20.62
CA LEU A 37 4.68 -4.91 -20.80
C LEU A 37 4.25 -6.23 -21.45
N ASP A 38 3.12 -6.81 -21.03
CA ASP A 38 2.53 -8.01 -21.63
C ASP A 38 2.27 -7.83 -23.13
N THR A 39 1.64 -6.71 -23.50
CA THR A 39 1.38 -6.35 -24.90
C THR A 39 2.68 -6.13 -25.70
N ARG A 40 3.73 -5.61 -25.06
CA ARG A 40 5.01 -5.30 -25.72
C ARG A 40 5.89 -6.54 -25.92
N PHE A 41 5.84 -7.49 -24.99
CA PHE A 41 6.65 -8.71 -25.01
C PHE A 41 5.87 -9.95 -25.48
N GLY A 42 4.57 -9.82 -25.77
CA GLY A 42 3.73 -10.91 -26.27
C GLY A 42 3.61 -12.08 -25.28
N THR A 43 3.76 -11.81 -23.99
CA THR A 43 3.88 -12.81 -22.93
C THR A 43 2.59 -12.98 -22.13
N ASP A 44 1.43 -12.85 -22.78
CA ASP A 44 0.14 -12.94 -22.12
C ASP A 44 -0.03 -14.28 -21.37
N PRO A 45 -0.20 -14.33 -20.02
CA PRO A 45 -0.38 -13.23 -19.05
C PRO A 45 0.61 -13.28 -17.86
N LEU A 46 1.92 -13.44 -18.12
CA LEU A 46 2.92 -13.66 -17.07
C LEU A 46 3.26 -12.38 -16.29
N PHE A 47 3.46 -11.26 -16.99
CA PHE A 47 3.93 -10.02 -16.34
C PHE A 47 2.84 -9.37 -15.49
N LYS A 48 1.60 -9.36 -15.99
CA LYS A 48 0.42 -8.94 -15.25
C LYS A 48 0.22 -9.78 -13.99
N ALA A 49 0.39 -11.10 -14.08
CA ALA A 49 0.27 -11.99 -12.92
C ALA A 49 1.35 -11.71 -11.86
N VAL A 50 2.61 -11.51 -12.26
CA VAL A 50 3.70 -11.17 -11.34
C VAL A 50 3.46 -9.83 -10.64
N LEU A 51 3.00 -8.81 -11.39
CA LEU A 51 2.70 -7.50 -10.82
C LEU A 51 1.50 -7.53 -9.87
N MET A 52 0.45 -8.30 -10.18
CA MET A 52 -0.68 -8.50 -9.27
C MET A 52 -0.25 -9.22 -7.98
N ILE A 53 0.56 -10.28 -8.09
CA ILE A 53 1.07 -11.02 -6.92
C ILE A 53 1.94 -10.12 -6.05
N LEU A 54 2.81 -9.30 -6.65
CA LEU A 54 3.62 -8.32 -5.93
C LEU A 54 2.75 -7.27 -5.23
N GLY A 55 1.68 -6.79 -5.87
CA GLY A 55 0.72 -5.87 -5.26
C GLY A 55 0.06 -6.45 -3.99
N ILE A 56 -0.38 -7.71 -4.06
CA ILE A 56 -0.98 -8.41 -2.91
C ILE A 56 0.05 -8.57 -1.78
N LEU A 57 1.28 -8.98 -2.10
CA LEU A 57 2.39 -9.10 -1.14
C LEU A 57 2.71 -7.76 -0.48
N PHE A 58 2.76 -6.68 -1.25
CA PHE A 58 2.98 -5.33 -0.72
C PHE A 58 1.84 -4.86 0.19
N SER A 59 0.59 -5.20 -0.13
CA SER A 59 -0.57 -4.88 0.70
C SER A 59 -0.49 -5.59 2.06
N ILE A 60 -0.17 -6.89 2.07
CA ILE A 60 0.02 -7.69 3.30
C ILE A 60 1.19 -7.14 4.13
N LEU A 61 2.34 -6.86 3.49
CA LEU A 61 3.51 -6.28 4.17
C LEU A 61 3.20 -4.90 4.78
N SER A 62 2.42 -4.08 4.09
CA SER A 62 2.02 -2.76 4.58
C SER A 62 1.12 -2.87 5.81
N LEU A 63 0.15 -3.81 5.80
CA LEU A 63 -0.67 -4.12 6.97
C LEU A 63 0.17 -4.60 8.16
N ILE A 64 1.15 -5.48 7.92
CA ILE A 64 2.07 -5.97 8.97
C ILE A 64 2.91 -4.82 9.55
N LEU A 65 3.44 -3.94 8.70
CA LEU A 65 4.20 -2.76 9.14
C LEU A 65 3.35 -1.80 9.97
N ILE A 66 2.10 -1.57 9.56
CA ILE A 66 1.15 -0.75 10.33
C ILE A 66 0.88 -1.42 11.68
N TYR A 67 0.59 -2.72 11.72
CA TYR A 67 0.35 -3.47 12.95
C TYR A 67 1.56 -3.45 13.91
N LEU A 68 2.78 -3.64 13.38
CA LEU A 68 4.01 -3.55 14.17
C LEU A 68 4.22 -2.14 14.74
N LYS A 69 3.92 -1.11 13.96
CA LYS A 69 4.06 0.30 14.37
C LYS A 69 2.99 0.70 15.39
N LEU A 70 1.76 0.17 15.24
CA LEU A 70 0.67 0.35 16.19
C LEU A 70 0.96 -0.38 17.50
N GLY A 71 1.41 -1.63 17.45
CA GLY A 71 1.82 -2.41 18.62
C GLY A 71 3.01 -1.79 19.36
N LYS A 72 3.93 -1.10 18.65
CA LYS A 72 4.98 -0.29 19.29
C LYS A 72 4.48 1.01 19.91
N THR A 73 3.32 1.51 19.50
CA THR A 73 2.71 2.72 20.06
C THR A 73 1.83 2.39 21.27
N ASP A 74 1.26 1.19 21.32
CA ASP A 74 0.46 0.67 22.44
C ASP A 74 1.30 0.04 23.57
N GLY A 75 2.62 -0.09 23.36
CA GLY A 75 3.58 -0.56 24.36
C GLY A 75 3.80 0.45 25.50
N LYS A 76 2.80 0.56 26.36
CA LYS A 76 2.97 0.83 27.79
C LYS A 76 2.96 -0.49 28.55
#